data_AF-A0A8J6MAB6-F1
#
_entry.id   AF-A0A8J6MAB6-F1
#
_cell.length_a   1.000
_cell.length_b   1.000
_cell.length_c   1.000
_cell.angle_alpha   90.00
_cell.angle_beta   90.00
_cell.angle_gamma   90.00
#
_symmetry.space_group_name_H-M   'P 1'
#
loop_
_entity.id
_entity.type
_entity.pdbx_description
1 polymer ?
#
loop_
_entity_poly.entity_id
_entity_poly.type
_entity_poly.pdbx_seq_one_letter_code
_entity_poly.pdbx_strand_id
1 'polypeptide(L)'
;MFVLPPPLQLPPLSDAETRKPYSKYYYEGAKSPAPETMAQIVWGAPMDPADALLPDQVDALLEPGYLPRESGYCVLPNGVGYAAALTKMPGVTPQANNWWGPWHEQEDLRYKLWCPGSHIRVGPSWAQENVGMGLEDFYFVGRMNPALFGFDLRRVAQQDDIVLIRGSNGLIKPADGSPADRPLPVVVMHYVRKTPEGIEYRSRFWVGLHFLNGKPVVLLKAGERISEERAYGLANHCAHEMATLAYLLPRLYPEFGGTER
;
A
#
# COMPACT_ATOMS: atom_id res chain seq x y z
N MET A 1 29.22 -0.97 17.03
CA MET A 1 29.10 -1.86 15.86
C MET A 1 27.71 -2.47 15.89
N PHE A 2 26.79 -1.97 15.06
CA PHE A 2 25.52 -2.64 14.84
C PHE A 2 25.79 -3.81 13.88
N VAL A 3 25.61 -5.03 14.37
CA VAL A 3 25.61 -6.23 13.55
C VAL A 3 24.34 -6.17 12.72
N LEU A 4 24.47 -6.20 11.39
CA LEU A 4 23.31 -6.34 10.50
C LEU A 4 22.55 -7.60 10.91
N PRO A 5 21.20 -7.54 11.10
CA PRO A 5 20.45 -8.76 11.32
C PRO A 5 20.71 -9.73 10.14
N PRO A 6 20.77 -11.05 10.40
CA PRO A 6 20.90 -12.02 9.32
C PRO A 6 19.79 -11.77 8.27
N PRO A 7 20.02 -12.10 6.98
CA PRO A 7 18.97 -11.96 5.98
C PRO A 7 17.73 -12.67 6.50
N LEU A 8 16.58 -11.97 6.49
CA LEU A 8 15.32 -12.48 7.00
C LEU A 8 15.12 -13.88 6.41
N GLN A 9 15.18 -14.92 7.23
CA GLN A 9 14.94 -16.27 6.76
C GLN A 9 13.45 -16.33 6.45
N LEU A 10 13.12 -16.23 5.16
CA LEU A 10 11.73 -16.21 4.71
C LEU A 10 11.02 -17.48 5.20
N PRO A 11 9.74 -17.39 5.62
CA PRO A 11 8.95 -18.57 5.91
C PRO A 11 9.02 -19.56 4.74
N PRO A 12 9.23 -20.87 4.99
CA PRO A 12 9.34 -21.84 3.92
C PRO A 12 8.02 -21.91 3.14
N LEU A 13 8.13 -22.03 1.83
CA LEU A 13 7.00 -22.36 0.98
C LEU A 13 6.56 -23.81 1.21
N SER A 14 5.27 -24.10 1.02
CA SER A 14 4.81 -25.48 0.92
C SER A 14 5.40 -26.18 -0.31
N ASP A 15 5.33 -27.52 -0.35
CA ASP A 15 5.75 -28.30 -1.52
C ASP A 15 4.99 -27.91 -2.78
N ALA A 16 3.69 -27.58 -2.66
CA ALA A 16 2.87 -27.15 -3.78
C ALA A 16 3.31 -25.79 -4.32
N GLU A 17 3.59 -24.84 -3.43
CA GLU A 17 4.09 -23.50 -3.77
C GLU A 17 5.49 -23.57 -4.39
N THR A 18 6.38 -24.41 -3.87
CA THR A 18 7.75 -24.58 -4.38
C THR A 18 7.75 -25.02 -5.85
N ARG A 19 6.77 -25.83 -6.27
CA ARG A 19 6.63 -26.31 -7.66
C ARG A 19 6.03 -25.28 -8.63
N LYS A 20 5.56 -24.12 -8.14
CA LYS A 20 4.98 -23.09 -9.01
C LYS A 20 6.07 -22.42 -9.86
N PRO A 21 5.78 -22.06 -11.12
CA PRO A 21 6.78 -21.49 -12.03
C PRO A 21 7.34 -20.13 -11.55
N TYR A 22 6.60 -19.41 -10.72
CA TYR A 22 7.00 -18.13 -10.12
C TYR A 22 7.57 -18.26 -8.69
N SER A 23 7.75 -19.48 -8.16
CA SER A 23 8.32 -19.68 -6.82
C SER A 23 9.75 -19.13 -6.68
N LYS A 24 10.52 -19.14 -7.78
CA LYS A 24 11.87 -18.56 -7.86
C LYS A 24 11.93 -17.11 -7.34
N TYR A 25 10.91 -16.30 -7.61
CA TYR A 25 10.87 -14.89 -7.20
C TYR A 25 10.69 -14.70 -5.70
N TYR A 26 10.07 -15.66 -5.00
CA TYR A 26 9.89 -15.58 -3.55
C TYR A 26 11.25 -15.59 -2.84
N TYR A 27 12.15 -16.47 -3.28
CA TYR A 27 13.48 -16.61 -2.69
C TYR A 27 14.42 -15.44 -3.00
N GLU A 28 14.08 -14.58 -3.96
CA GLU A 28 14.83 -13.34 -4.19
C GLU A 28 14.59 -12.28 -3.10
N GLY A 29 13.57 -12.48 -2.25
CA GLY A 29 13.28 -11.64 -1.10
C GLY A 29 12.77 -10.23 -1.40
N ALA A 30 12.37 -9.53 -0.34
CA ALA A 30 11.92 -8.15 -0.39
C ALA A 30 13.05 -7.24 -0.91
N LYS A 31 12.67 -6.22 -1.69
CA LYS A 31 13.61 -5.22 -2.21
C LYS A 31 13.60 -3.98 -1.32
N SER A 32 14.76 -3.34 -1.24
CA SER A 32 14.91 -2.10 -0.48
C SER A 32 14.25 -0.93 -1.23
N PRO A 33 13.47 -0.08 -0.55
CA PRO A 33 12.95 1.14 -1.14
C PRO A 33 14.08 2.12 -1.45
N ALA A 34 13.78 3.13 -2.26
CA ALA A 34 14.73 4.17 -2.60
C ALA A 34 15.21 4.90 -1.32
N PRO A 35 16.52 5.23 -1.19
CA PRO A 35 17.05 5.89 0.00
C PRO A 35 16.33 7.21 0.34
N GLU A 36 15.92 7.98 -0.67
CA GLU A 36 15.16 9.22 -0.50
C GLU A 36 13.75 9.02 0.06
N THR A 37 13.13 7.86 -0.20
CA THR A 37 11.84 7.48 0.39
C THR A 37 12.06 7.07 1.84
N MET A 38 13.07 6.25 2.12
CA MET A 38 13.37 5.81 3.49
C MET A 38 13.88 6.92 4.40
N ALA A 39 14.58 7.92 3.85
CA ALA A 39 14.99 9.11 4.60
C ALA A 39 13.79 9.93 5.14
N GLN A 40 12.58 9.71 4.60
CA GLN A 40 11.35 10.34 5.06
C GLN A 40 10.48 9.42 5.94
N ILE A 41 10.82 8.13 6.03
CA ILE A 41 10.10 7.12 6.82
C ILE A 41 11.07 6.55 7.85
N VAL A 42 11.43 7.38 8.84
CA VAL A 42 12.38 7.03 9.90
C VAL A 42 11.62 6.89 11.21
N TRP A 43 11.73 5.72 11.85
CA TRP A 43 11.12 5.48 13.16
C TRP A 43 11.58 6.52 14.19
N GLY A 44 10.64 7.05 14.96
CA GLY A 44 10.88 8.11 15.95
C GLY A 44 11.02 9.51 15.36
N ALA A 45 10.80 9.68 14.05
CA ALA A 45 10.82 10.98 13.37
C ALA A 45 9.56 11.14 12.49
N PRO A 46 8.36 11.26 13.09
CA PRO A 46 7.14 11.54 12.34
C PRO A 46 7.25 12.88 11.60
N MET A 47 6.58 13.00 10.46
CA MET A 47 6.48 14.26 9.74
C MET A 47 5.56 15.24 10.48
N ASP A 48 5.67 16.54 10.14
CA ASP A 48 4.72 17.55 10.62
C ASP A 48 3.32 17.22 10.06
N PRO A 49 2.27 17.08 10.90
CA PRO A 49 0.91 16.90 10.44
C PRO A 49 0.40 17.99 9.48
N ALA A 50 0.98 19.19 9.47
CA ALA A 50 0.67 20.25 8.52
C ALA A 50 1.13 19.94 7.09
N ASP A 51 2.11 19.05 6.92
CA ASP A 51 2.60 18.60 5.62
C ASP A 51 1.80 17.39 5.09
N ALA A 52 0.89 16.82 5.89
CA ALA A 52 0.10 15.66 5.51
C ALA A 52 -0.99 16.03 4.49
N LEU A 53 -1.22 15.17 3.51
CA LEU A 53 -2.37 15.32 2.63
C LEU A 53 -3.65 15.01 3.41
N LEU A 54 -4.46 16.03 3.67
CA LEU A 54 -5.76 15.83 4.31
C LEU A 54 -6.71 15.09 3.35
N PRO A 55 -7.59 14.20 3.87
CA PRO A 55 -8.41 13.34 3.04
C PRO A 55 -9.47 14.10 2.22
N ASP A 56 -9.84 15.31 2.61
CA ASP A 56 -10.72 16.19 1.82
C ASP A 56 -9.97 17.04 0.78
N GLN A 57 -8.65 16.87 0.67
CA GLN A 57 -7.77 17.61 -0.23
C GLN A 57 -7.13 16.70 -1.30
N VAL A 58 -7.68 15.51 -1.56
CA VAL A 58 -7.10 14.52 -2.48
C VAL A 58 -6.80 15.06 -3.89
N ASP A 59 -7.56 16.06 -4.33
CA ASP A 59 -7.35 16.78 -5.60
C ASP A 59 -5.98 17.47 -5.70
N ALA A 60 -5.27 17.70 -4.60
CA ALA A 60 -3.89 18.20 -4.62
C ALA A 60 -2.93 17.22 -5.32
N LEU A 61 -3.28 15.93 -5.41
CA LEU A 61 -2.52 14.95 -6.19
C LEU A 61 -2.62 15.19 -7.70
N LEU A 62 -3.62 15.93 -8.17
CA LEU A 62 -3.78 16.31 -9.57
C LEU A 62 -2.88 17.48 -9.97
N GLU A 63 -2.25 18.17 -9.02
CA GLU A 63 -1.33 19.26 -9.32
C GLU A 63 -0.03 18.73 -9.96
N PRO A 64 0.58 19.51 -10.87
CA PRO A 64 1.88 19.16 -11.44
C PRO A 64 2.96 18.98 -10.36
N GLY A 65 3.90 18.07 -10.60
CA GLY A 65 5.02 17.84 -9.69
C GLY A 65 4.62 17.02 -8.46
N TYR A 66 5.12 17.42 -7.29
CA TYR A 66 5.03 16.67 -6.05
C TYR A 66 4.52 17.56 -4.91
N LEU A 67 3.84 16.95 -3.95
CA LEU A 67 3.50 17.61 -2.69
C LEU A 67 4.76 17.89 -1.85
N PRO A 68 4.71 18.79 -0.85
CA PRO A 68 5.84 19.05 0.03
C PRO A 68 6.43 17.79 0.67
N ARG A 69 5.56 16.81 0.99
CA ARG A 69 5.91 15.49 1.52
C ARG A 69 5.13 14.40 0.79
N GLU A 70 5.84 13.64 -0.04
CA GLU A 70 5.28 12.50 -0.76
C GLU A 70 5.39 11.17 0.01
N SER A 71 6.29 11.13 1.00
CA SER A 71 6.55 9.98 1.86
C SER A 71 6.64 10.45 3.32
N GLY A 72 6.20 9.60 4.25
CA GLY A 72 6.26 9.89 5.69
C GLY A 72 5.06 9.37 6.44
N TYR A 73 5.03 9.61 7.74
CA TYR A 73 3.94 9.22 8.62
C TYR A 73 3.76 10.23 9.76
N CYS A 74 2.53 10.40 10.22
CA CYS A 74 2.22 11.22 11.39
C CYS A 74 0.86 10.84 11.98
N VAL A 75 0.50 11.48 13.10
CA VAL A 75 -0.86 11.43 13.66
C VAL A 75 -1.46 12.83 13.55
N LEU A 76 -2.59 12.94 12.87
CA LEU A 76 -3.30 14.21 12.65
C LEU A 76 -3.85 14.76 13.98
N PRO A 77 -4.17 16.08 14.05
CA PRO A 77 -4.72 16.68 15.27
C PRO A 77 -5.98 15.98 15.80
N ASN A 78 -6.83 15.48 14.89
CA ASN A 78 -8.05 14.74 15.21
C ASN A 78 -7.83 13.26 15.64
N GLY A 79 -6.59 12.80 15.72
CA GLY A 79 -6.22 11.45 16.16
C GLY A 79 -6.08 10.43 15.03
N VAL A 80 -6.44 10.77 13.80
CA VAL A 80 -6.28 9.90 12.62
C VAL A 80 -4.80 9.67 12.33
N GLY A 81 -4.40 8.43 12.10
CA GLY A 81 -3.06 8.10 11.61
C GLY A 81 -2.96 8.37 10.13
N TYR A 82 -1.84 8.94 9.68
CA TYR A 82 -1.56 9.20 8.27
C TYR A 82 -0.24 8.54 7.87
N ALA A 83 -0.23 7.89 6.71
CA ALA A 83 0.97 7.36 6.10
C ALA A 83 0.98 7.64 4.58
N ALA A 84 2.17 7.87 4.05
CA ALA A 84 2.39 8.10 2.64
C ALA A 84 3.71 7.45 2.19
N ALA A 85 3.72 6.99 0.95
CA ALA A 85 4.93 6.50 0.30
C ALA A 85 4.88 6.82 -1.20
N LEU A 86 5.98 7.38 -1.69
CA LEU A 86 6.29 7.50 -3.11
C LEU A 86 7.23 6.38 -3.54
N THR A 87 6.82 5.67 -4.58
CA THR A 87 7.64 4.63 -5.21
C THR A 87 7.68 4.85 -6.71
N LYS A 88 8.87 5.18 -7.22
CA LYS A 88 9.15 5.20 -8.66
C LYS A 88 9.32 3.76 -9.15
N MET A 89 8.72 3.44 -10.29
CA MET A 89 8.74 2.09 -10.86
C MET A 89 9.26 2.12 -12.31
N PRO A 90 10.58 2.31 -12.49
CA PRO A 90 11.17 2.34 -13.82
C PRO A 90 10.96 0.99 -14.53
N GLY A 91 10.61 1.05 -15.82
CA GLY A 91 10.33 -0.12 -16.65
C GLY A 91 8.96 -0.77 -16.43
N VAL A 92 8.15 -0.30 -15.46
CA VAL A 92 6.78 -0.77 -15.29
C VAL A 92 5.84 -0.01 -16.22
N THR A 93 5.06 -0.76 -17.00
CA THR A 93 4.06 -0.18 -17.92
C THR A 93 2.68 -0.12 -17.27
N PRO A 94 1.77 0.79 -17.73
CA PRO A 94 0.37 0.79 -17.31
C PRO A 94 -0.33 -0.55 -17.51
N GLN A 95 0.05 -1.31 -18.55
CA GLN A 95 -0.53 -2.63 -18.84
C GLN A 95 -0.09 -3.67 -17.80
N ALA A 96 1.21 -3.72 -17.45
CA ALA A 96 1.73 -4.60 -16.41
C ALA A 96 1.11 -4.29 -15.05
N ASN A 97 0.94 -2.99 -14.74
CA ASN A 97 0.25 -2.52 -13.55
C ASN A 97 -1.20 -3.03 -13.45
N ASN A 98 -1.97 -2.89 -14.53
CA ASN A 98 -3.38 -3.29 -14.54
C ASN A 98 -3.57 -4.81 -14.53
N TRP A 99 -2.58 -5.57 -15.03
CA TRP A 99 -2.56 -7.03 -14.95
C TRP A 99 -2.33 -7.54 -13.52
N TRP A 100 -1.51 -6.85 -12.74
CA TRP A 100 -1.09 -7.30 -11.41
C TRP A 100 -2.25 -7.62 -10.48
N GLY A 101 -3.19 -6.67 -10.32
CA GLY A 101 -4.33 -6.79 -9.40
C GLY A 101 -5.09 -8.11 -9.51
N PRO A 102 -5.73 -8.41 -10.67
CA PRO A 102 -6.44 -9.67 -10.85
C PRO A 102 -5.53 -10.89 -10.84
N TRP A 103 -4.22 -10.75 -11.09
CA TRP A 103 -3.29 -11.87 -11.06
C TRP A 103 -2.92 -12.29 -9.65
N HIS A 104 -2.58 -11.34 -8.77
CA HIS A 104 -2.08 -11.66 -7.42
C HIS A 104 -3.18 -12.11 -6.46
N GLU A 105 -4.43 -11.67 -6.65
CA GLU A 105 -5.58 -12.02 -5.80
C GLU A 105 -5.98 -13.51 -5.91
N GLN A 106 -5.42 -14.26 -6.87
CA GLN A 106 -5.81 -15.65 -7.16
C GLN A 106 -5.16 -16.71 -6.25
N GLU A 107 -3.99 -16.44 -5.68
CA GLU A 107 -3.24 -17.43 -4.90
C GLU A 107 -2.31 -16.78 -3.87
N ASP A 108 -2.26 -17.35 -2.66
CA ASP A 108 -1.43 -16.88 -1.54
C ASP A 108 0.04 -16.69 -1.94
N LEU A 109 0.64 -17.59 -2.73
CA LEU A 109 2.02 -17.44 -3.19
C LEU A 109 2.23 -16.17 -4.01
N ARG A 110 1.28 -15.80 -4.89
CA ARG A 110 1.40 -14.59 -5.71
C ARG A 110 1.38 -13.35 -4.82
N TYR A 111 0.54 -13.35 -3.78
CA TYR A 111 0.51 -12.30 -2.78
C TYR A 111 1.79 -12.23 -1.95
N LYS A 112 2.34 -13.39 -1.55
CA LYS A 112 3.63 -13.51 -0.84
C LYS A 112 4.80 -12.92 -1.63
N LEU A 113 4.80 -12.99 -2.97
CA LEU A 113 5.86 -12.39 -3.79
C LEU A 113 5.97 -10.87 -3.59
N TRP A 114 4.83 -10.20 -3.34
CA TRP A 114 4.75 -8.75 -3.26
C TRP A 114 5.46 -8.19 -2.01
N CYS A 115 5.30 -8.84 -0.86
CA CYS A 115 6.06 -8.49 0.34
C CYS A 115 6.47 -9.77 1.11
N PRO A 116 7.55 -10.46 0.67
CA PRO A 116 7.97 -11.72 1.27
C PRO A 116 8.22 -11.60 2.77
N GLY A 117 7.60 -12.49 3.55
CA GLY A 117 7.65 -12.47 5.02
C GLY A 117 6.55 -11.66 5.71
N SER A 118 5.94 -10.68 5.02
CA SER A 118 4.84 -9.87 5.57
C SER A 118 3.47 -10.29 5.02
N HIS A 119 3.36 -10.56 3.72
CA HIS A 119 2.12 -11.03 3.09
C HIS A 119 1.96 -12.54 3.28
N ILE A 120 0.83 -12.98 3.81
CA ILE A 120 0.61 -14.40 4.14
C ILE A 120 -0.49 -15.02 3.26
N ARG A 121 -1.67 -14.39 3.19
CA ARG A 121 -2.84 -14.93 2.49
C ARG A 121 -3.66 -13.84 1.81
N VAL A 122 -4.38 -14.20 0.76
CA VAL A 122 -5.26 -13.29 0.02
C VAL A 122 -6.60 -13.95 -0.33
N GLY A 123 -7.64 -13.13 -0.45
CA GLY A 123 -8.96 -13.51 -0.92
C GLY A 123 -9.72 -12.32 -1.53
N PRO A 124 -10.95 -12.51 -2.03
CA PRO A 124 -11.65 -11.52 -2.88
C PRO A 124 -11.86 -10.11 -2.29
N SER A 125 -11.93 -10.00 -0.96
CA SER A 125 -12.04 -8.74 -0.21
C SER A 125 -11.34 -8.84 1.14
N TRP A 126 -10.26 -9.61 1.19
CA TRP A 126 -9.54 -9.89 2.43
C TRP A 126 -8.08 -10.20 2.14
N ALA A 127 -7.19 -9.76 3.03
CA ALA A 127 -5.80 -10.17 3.05
C ALA A 127 -5.35 -10.39 4.50
N GLN A 128 -4.34 -11.24 4.66
CA GLN A 128 -3.68 -11.44 5.94
C GLN A 128 -2.20 -11.09 5.81
N GLU A 129 -1.76 -10.13 6.62
CA GLU A 129 -0.46 -9.52 6.48
C GLU A 129 0.04 -8.88 7.78
N ASN A 130 1.35 -8.67 7.87
CA ASN A 130 1.98 -7.94 8.97
C ASN A 130 2.50 -6.59 8.48
N VAL A 131 1.80 -5.53 8.86
CA VAL A 131 2.17 -4.14 8.53
C VAL A 131 2.92 -3.43 9.67
N GLY A 132 3.68 -4.19 10.47
CA GLY A 132 4.50 -3.68 11.57
C GLY A 132 3.86 -3.76 12.95
N MET A 133 2.70 -4.40 13.09
CA MET A 133 1.97 -4.50 14.36
C MET A 133 1.58 -5.94 14.73
N GLY A 134 2.27 -6.91 14.12
CA GLY A 134 1.90 -8.32 14.19
C GLY A 134 1.04 -8.73 13.01
N LEU A 135 0.60 -10.00 13.01
CA LEU A 135 -0.23 -10.53 11.93
C LEU A 135 -1.67 -10.03 12.06
N GLU A 136 -2.20 -9.45 11.00
CA GLU A 136 -3.51 -8.82 10.98
C GLU A 136 -4.32 -9.26 9.75
N ASP A 137 -5.64 -9.31 9.93
CA ASP A 137 -6.63 -9.47 8.88
C ASP A 137 -7.12 -8.10 8.41
N PHE A 138 -6.97 -7.83 7.12
CA PHE A 138 -7.46 -6.65 6.42
C PHE A 138 -8.70 -7.02 5.63
N TYR A 139 -9.86 -6.48 5.99
CA TYR A 139 -11.11 -6.67 5.25
C TYR A 139 -11.40 -5.45 4.38
N PHE A 140 -11.45 -5.63 3.07
CA PHE A 140 -11.73 -4.57 2.10
C PHE A 140 -13.25 -4.41 1.91
N VAL A 141 -13.85 -3.56 2.74
CA VAL A 141 -15.32 -3.42 2.85
C VAL A 141 -15.95 -2.46 1.83
N GLY A 142 -15.13 -1.72 1.07
CA GLY A 142 -15.63 -0.83 0.03
C GLY A 142 -14.55 -0.47 -0.97
N ARG A 143 -14.60 -1.07 -2.17
CA ARG A 143 -13.69 -0.73 -3.27
C ARG A 143 -13.96 0.71 -3.72
N MET A 144 -12.89 1.50 -3.82
CA MET A 144 -12.94 2.93 -4.07
C MET A 144 -12.46 3.28 -5.49
N ASN A 145 -12.95 4.42 -5.97
CA ASN A 145 -12.60 5.03 -7.25
C ASN A 145 -12.47 6.56 -7.05
N PRO A 146 -12.05 7.36 -8.05
CA PRO A 146 -11.87 8.79 -7.87
C PRO A 146 -13.10 9.52 -7.29
N ALA A 147 -14.30 9.19 -7.76
CA ALA A 147 -15.53 9.83 -7.31
C ALA A 147 -15.81 9.55 -5.83
N LEU A 148 -15.57 8.31 -5.39
CA LEU A 148 -15.78 7.91 -4.00
C LEU A 148 -14.72 8.47 -3.06
N PHE A 149 -13.52 8.79 -3.57
CA PHE A 149 -12.51 9.56 -2.83
C PHE A 149 -12.75 11.08 -2.84
N GLY A 150 -13.71 11.57 -3.63
CA GLY A 150 -14.05 12.98 -3.71
C GLY A 150 -13.21 13.80 -4.70
N PHE A 151 -12.54 13.17 -5.67
CA PHE A 151 -11.82 13.88 -6.73
C PHE A 151 -12.78 14.64 -7.67
N ASP A 152 -12.35 15.78 -8.22
CA ASP A 152 -13.04 16.41 -9.37
C ASP A 152 -12.79 15.57 -10.63
N LEU A 153 -13.81 14.81 -11.03
CA LEU A 153 -13.76 13.92 -12.19
C LEU A 153 -13.47 14.64 -13.52
N ARG A 154 -13.80 15.94 -13.63
CA ARG A 154 -13.48 16.70 -14.85
C ARG A 154 -11.99 16.96 -14.95
N ARG A 155 -11.33 17.23 -13.82
CA ARG A 155 -9.87 17.39 -13.77
C ARG A 155 -9.17 16.06 -14.01
N VAL A 156 -9.67 14.97 -13.41
CA VAL A 156 -9.15 13.62 -13.66
C VAL A 156 -9.24 13.28 -15.16
N ALA A 157 -10.39 13.55 -15.81
CA ALA A 157 -10.59 13.25 -17.23
C ALA A 157 -9.71 14.09 -18.18
N GLN A 158 -9.12 15.18 -17.71
CA GLN A 158 -8.22 16.03 -18.49
C GLN A 158 -6.75 15.58 -18.43
N GLN A 159 -6.42 14.60 -17.57
CA GLN A 159 -5.05 14.12 -17.39
C GLN A 159 -4.85 12.78 -18.10
N ASP A 160 -3.97 12.78 -19.08
CA ASP A 160 -3.63 11.60 -19.87
C ASP A 160 -2.50 10.76 -19.22
N ASP A 161 -1.86 11.29 -18.19
CA ASP A 161 -0.79 10.63 -17.44
C ASP A 161 -1.29 9.73 -16.32
N ILE A 162 -2.54 9.91 -15.84
CA ILE A 162 -3.14 9.07 -14.82
C ILE A 162 -3.34 7.64 -15.35
N VAL A 163 -2.70 6.68 -14.68
CA VAL A 163 -2.85 5.25 -14.94
C VAL A 163 -3.98 4.67 -14.11
N LEU A 164 -4.04 5.04 -12.83
CA LEU A 164 -4.95 4.45 -11.86
C LEU A 164 -5.15 5.39 -10.67
N ILE A 165 -6.39 5.54 -10.24
CA ILE A 165 -6.70 6.02 -8.88
C ILE A 165 -7.66 5.00 -8.28
N ARG A 166 -7.18 4.21 -7.33
CA ARG A 166 -7.96 3.15 -6.67
C ARG A 166 -7.54 2.95 -5.24
N GLY A 167 -8.39 2.24 -4.50
CA GLY A 167 -8.10 1.80 -3.15
C GLY A 167 -9.33 1.21 -2.50
N SER A 168 -9.38 1.25 -1.17
CA SER A 168 -10.49 0.68 -0.41
C SER A 168 -10.69 1.39 0.93
N ASN A 169 -11.95 1.48 1.36
CA ASN A 169 -12.24 1.48 2.79
C ASN A 169 -11.98 0.06 3.31
N GLY A 170 -11.29 -0.05 4.43
CA GLY A 170 -10.85 -1.29 5.04
C GLY A 170 -11.10 -1.35 6.54
N LEU A 171 -11.10 -2.57 7.08
CA LEU A 171 -11.19 -2.86 8.52
C LEU A 171 -10.04 -3.77 8.90
N ILE A 172 -9.25 -3.38 9.90
CA ILE A 172 -8.10 -4.14 10.39
C ILE A 172 -8.46 -4.83 11.71
N LYS A 173 -8.09 -6.10 11.84
CA LYS A 173 -8.15 -6.84 13.11
C LYS A 173 -6.86 -7.64 13.31
N PRO A 174 -6.37 -7.81 14.55
CA PRO A 174 -5.36 -8.84 14.82
C PRO A 174 -5.86 -10.21 14.38
N ALA A 175 -5.00 -11.00 13.73
CA ALA A 175 -5.37 -12.32 13.20
C ALA A 175 -5.69 -13.34 14.32
N ASP A 176 -5.11 -13.16 15.50
CA ASP A 176 -5.41 -13.90 16.73
C ASP A 176 -6.43 -13.19 17.64
N GLY A 177 -7.01 -12.08 17.15
CA GLY A 177 -7.96 -11.25 17.88
C GLY A 177 -9.33 -11.90 18.05
N SER A 178 -10.10 -11.41 19.02
CA SER A 178 -11.45 -11.89 19.26
C SER A 178 -12.40 -11.47 18.13
N PRO A 179 -13.36 -12.31 17.71
CA PRO A 179 -14.44 -11.89 16.82
C PRO A 179 -15.20 -10.65 17.32
N ALA A 180 -15.28 -10.45 18.65
CA ALA A 180 -15.95 -9.32 19.27
C ALA A 180 -15.13 -8.01 19.27
N ASP A 181 -13.83 -8.07 18.95
CA ASP A 181 -12.99 -6.87 18.92
C ASP A 181 -13.47 -5.91 17.84
N ARG A 182 -13.61 -4.63 18.22
CA ARG A 182 -13.99 -3.58 17.28
C ARG A 182 -12.85 -3.42 16.27
N PRO A 183 -13.12 -3.61 14.96
CA PRO A 183 -12.10 -3.43 13.94
C PRO A 183 -11.66 -1.98 13.83
N LEU A 184 -10.42 -1.78 13.42
CA LEU A 184 -9.85 -0.46 13.16
C LEU A 184 -10.14 -0.03 11.72
N PRO A 185 -10.83 1.11 11.49
CA PRO A 185 -11.06 1.62 10.14
C PRO A 185 -9.76 2.09 9.51
N VAL A 186 -9.57 1.80 8.22
CA VAL A 186 -8.46 2.31 7.42
C VAL A 186 -8.95 2.66 6.01
N VAL A 187 -8.30 3.64 5.39
CA VAL A 187 -8.40 3.88 3.96
C VAL A 187 -7.04 3.62 3.36
N VAL A 188 -7.01 2.86 2.27
CA VAL A 188 -5.86 2.74 1.37
C VAL A 188 -6.22 3.45 0.08
N MET A 189 -5.33 4.28 -0.44
CA MET A 189 -5.46 4.91 -1.75
C MET A 189 -4.13 4.90 -2.47
N HIS A 190 -4.16 4.49 -3.74
CA HIS A 190 -3.05 4.61 -4.66
C HIS A 190 -3.44 5.54 -5.80
N TYR A 191 -2.64 6.58 -5.99
CA TYR A 191 -2.62 7.39 -7.20
C TYR A 191 -1.40 6.98 -8.02
N VAL A 192 -1.64 6.56 -9.26
CA VAL A 192 -0.59 6.06 -10.17
C VAL A 192 -0.61 6.91 -11.43
N ARG A 193 0.55 7.45 -11.81
CA ARG A 193 0.73 8.18 -13.06
C ARG A 193 1.96 7.70 -13.83
N LYS A 194 1.98 7.98 -15.13
CA LYS A 194 3.12 7.77 -16.01
C LYS A 194 4.27 8.71 -15.63
N THR A 195 5.49 8.22 -15.83
CA THR A 195 6.73 9.00 -15.81
C THR A 195 7.52 8.70 -17.09
N PRO A 196 8.55 9.48 -17.44
CA PRO A 196 9.41 9.16 -18.58
C PRO A 196 10.07 7.77 -18.49
N GLU A 197 10.25 7.26 -17.28
CA GLU A 197 10.92 5.98 -17.02
C GLU A 197 9.95 4.81 -16.82
N GLY A 198 8.64 5.06 -16.67
CA GLY A 198 7.64 4.03 -16.38
C GLY A 198 6.39 4.60 -15.71
N ILE A 199 6.13 4.19 -14.48
CA ILE A 199 5.07 4.75 -13.63
C ILE A 199 5.63 5.10 -12.25
N GLU A 200 4.85 5.84 -11.47
CA GLU A 200 5.09 6.01 -10.04
C GLU A 200 3.80 5.84 -9.25
N TYR A 201 3.94 5.28 -8.05
CA TYR A 201 2.87 5.16 -7.07
C TYR A 201 3.01 6.25 -6.02
N ARG A 202 1.91 6.98 -5.79
CA ARG A 202 1.73 7.95 -4.71
C ARG A 202 0.65 7.39 -3.78
N SER A 203 1.09 6.63 -2.79
CA SER A 203 0.21 5.92 -1.85
C SER A 203 -0.14 6.80 -0.67
N ARG A 204 -1.39 6.74 -0.21
CA ARG A 204 -1.91 7.45 0.95
C ARG A 204 -2.77 6.52 1.79
N PHE A 205 -2.58 6.61 3.10
CA PHE A 205 -3.33 5.85 4.07
C PHE A 205 -3.86 6.77 5.15
N TRP A 206 -5.12 6.58 5.53
CA TRP A 206 -5.72 7.24 6.68
C TRP A 206 -6.33 6.19 7.60
N VAL A 207 -5.84 6.12 8.83
CA VAL A 207 -6.26 5.15 9.84
C VAL A 207 -7.18 5.83 10.84
N GLY A 208 -8.37 5.29 11.05
CA GLY A 208 -9.41 5.86 11.91
C GLY A 208 -10.52 6.59 11.17
N LEU A 209 -10.54 6.57 9.84
CA LEU A 209 -11.62 7.16 9.03
C LEU A 209 -11.98 6.27 7.86
N HIS A 210 -13.12 6.56 7.23
CA HIS A 210 -13.53 6.04 5.91
C HIS A 210 -14.03 7.18 5.03
N PHE A 211 -14.06 6.99 3.72
CA PHE A 211 -14.83 7.84 2.82
C PHE A 211 -16.25 7.31 2.68
N LEU A 212 -17.24 8.12 3.07
CA LEU A 212 -18.66 7.81 2.94
C LEU A 212 -19.30 8.86 2.01
N ASN A 213 -19.91 8.41 0.91
CA ASN A 213 -20.52 9.28 -0.09
C ASN A 213 -19.59 10.40 -0.59
N GLY A 214 -18.32 10.07 -0.88
CA GLY A 214 -17.34 11.03 -1.40
C GLY A 214 -16.73 11.95 -0.34
N LYS A 215 -17.02 11.73 0.95
CA LYS A 215 -16.51 12.58 2.05
C LYS A 215 -15.78 11.76 3.10
N PRO A 216 -14.65 12.23 3.63
CA PRO A 216 -14.02 11.56 4.75
C PRO A 216 -14.84 11.74 6.04
N VAL A 217 -15.03 10.64 6.76
CA VAL A 217 -15.74 10.57 8.03
C VAL A 217 -14.84 9.88 9.05
N VAL A 218 -14.47 10.61 10.10
CA VAL A 218 -13.69 10.07 11.22
C VAL A 218 -14.58 9.11 12.02
N LEU A 219 -14.08 7.89 12.23
CA LEU A 219 -14.75 6.79 12.90
C LEU A 219 -14.10 6.42 14.25
N LEU A 220 -13.09 7.19 14.64
CA LEU A 220 -12.51 7.14 15.99
C LEU A 220 -13.55 7.62 17.02
N LYS A 221 -13.51 7.00 18.21
CA LYS A 221 -14.28 7.50 19.35
C LYS A 221 -13.70 8.84 19.83
N ALA A 222 -14.50 9.63 20.53
CA ALA A 222 -14.02 10.88 21.11
C ALA A 222 -12.79 10.64 22.02
N GLY A 223 -11.69 11.33 21.73
CA GLY A 223 -10.42 11.20 22.44
C GLY A 223 -9.54 10.02 22.01
N GLU A 224 -10.02 9.14 21.13
CA GLU A 224 -9.21 8.06 20.56
C GLU A 224 -8.18 8.62 19.58
N ARG A 225 -6.97 8.06 19.62
CA ARG A 225 -5.85 8.44 18.75
C ARG A 225 -5.13 7.19 18.27
N ILE A 226 -4.78 7.18 16.99
CA ILE A 226 -3.91 6.16 16.42
C ILE A 226 -2.49 6.34 16.95
N SER A 227 -1.80 5.22 17.17
CA SER A 227 -0.41 5.24 17.61
C SER A 227 0.53 5.58 16.45
N GLU A 228 1.69 6.15 16.79
CA GLU A 228 2.71 6.45 15.78
C GLU A 228 3.30 5.17 15.16
N GLU A 229 3.42 4.08 15.93
CA GLU A 229 3.85 2.76 15.46
C GLU A 229 2.97 2.26 14.32
N ARG A 230 1.65 2.44 14.43
CA ARG A 230 0.69 2.04 13.40
C ARG A 230 0.88 2.83 12.11
N ALA A 231 1.02 4.16 12.23
CA ALA A 231 1.21 5.03 11.07
C ALA A 231 2.57 4.76 10.39
N TYR A 232 3.63 4.62 11.18
CA TYR A 232 4.96 4.23 10.71
C TYR A 232 4.95 2.87 10.02
N GLY A 233 4.34 1.87 10.65
CA GLY A 233 4.27 0.50 10.15
C GLY A 233 3.67 0.44 8.76
N LEU A 234 2.56 1.14 8.53
CA LEU A 234 1.94 1.24 7.20
C LEU A 234 2.83 1.95 6.17
N ALA A 235 3.46 3.08 6.52
CA ALA A 235 4.36 3.78 5.61
C ALA A 235 5.55 2.91 5.21
N ASN A 236 6.18 2.27 6.19
CA ASN A 236 7.33 1.39 6.00
C ASN A 236 6.95 0.14 5.19
N HIS A 237 5.83 -0.51 5.52
CA HIS A 237 5.32 -1.65 4.77
C HIS A 237 5.05 -1.29 3.31
N CYS A 238 4.33 -0.20 3.06
CA CYS A 238 4.02 0.25 1.70
C CYS A 238 5.29 0.58 0.89
N ALA A 239 6.30 1.19 1.51
CA ALA A 239 7.56 1.45 0.83
C ALA A 239 8.22 0.15 0.35
N HIS A 240 8.28 -0.88 1.20
CA HIS A 240 8.93 -2.16 0.90
C HIS A 240 8.15 -3.03 -0.09
N GLU A 241 6.83 -3.16 0.08
CA GLU A 241 6.01 -3.94 -0.86
C GLU A 241 6.07 -3.31 -2.26
N MET A 242 6.02 -1.98 -2.35
CA MET A 242 6.00 -1.31 -3.64
C MET A 242 7.36 -1.31 -4.31
N ALA A 243 8.46 -1.21 -3.55
CA ALA A 243 9.79 -1.40 -4.09
C ALA A 243 9.99 -2.82 -4.66
N THR A 244 9.45 -3.82 -3.97
CA THR A 244 9.46 -5.21 -4.43
C THR A 244 8.60 -5.36 -5.69
N LEU A 245 7.41 -4.77 -5.73
CA LEU A 245 6.53 -4.80 -6.90
C LEU A 245 7.17 -4.13 -8.12
N ALA A 246 7.84 -2.98 -7.92
CA ALA A 246 8.57 -2.28 -8.98
C ALA A 246 9.63 -3.16 -9.63
N TYR A 247 10.31 -3.99 -8.82
CA TYR A 247 11.29 -4.96 -9.31
C TYR A 247 10.64 -6.14 -10.05
N LEU A 248 9.51 -6.63 -9.54
CA LEU A 248 8.85 -7.83 -10.04
C LEU A 248 8.06 -7.61 -11.32
N LEU A 249 7.30 -6.52 -11.45
CA LEU A 249 6.38 -6.34 -12.58
C LEU A 249 7.04 -6.42 -13.96
N PRO A 250 8.22 -5.81 -14.21
CA PRO A 250 8.90 -5.93 -15.50
C PRO A 250 9.39 -7.35 -15.82
N ARG A 251 9.44 -8.25 -14.83
CA ARG A 251 9.89 -9.64 -14.95
C ARG A 251 8.72 -10.62 -15.02
N LEU A 252 7.73 -10.45 -14.15
CA LEU A 252 6.54 -11.30 -14.11
C LEU A 252 5.63 -11.07 -15.31
N TYR A 253 5.42 -9.81 -15.72
CA TYR A 253 4.46 -9.51 -16.76
C TYR A 253 4.83 -10.14 -18.13
N PRO A 254 6.09 -10.11 -18.60
CA PRO A 254 6.48 -10.82 -19.82
C PRO A 254 6.32 -12.34 -19.74
N GLU A 255 6.54 -12.94 -18.56
CA GLU A 255 6.46 -14.40 -18.38
C GLU A 255 5.01 -14.90 -18.26
N PHE A 256 4.12 -14.15 -17.61
CA PHE A 256 2.78 -14.63 -17.22
C PHE A 256 1.61 -13.75 -17.73
N GLY A 257 1.88 -12.56 -18.26
CA GLY A 257 0.87 -11.58 -18.66
C GLY A 257 0.04 -11.95 -19.89
N GLY A 258 0.48 -12.95 -20.67
CA GLY A 258 -0.20 -13.42 -21.90
C GLY A 258 -0.73 -14.85 -21.84
N THR A 259 -0.50 -15.58 -20.75
CA THR A 259 -0.71 -17.03 -20.64
C THR A 259 -1.97 -17.42 -19.86
N GLU A 260 -2.63 -16.47 -19.22
CA GLU A 260 -3.86 -16.69 -18.44
C GLU A 260 -5.01 -15.89 -19.09
N ARG A 261 -5.61 -16.46 -20.15
CA ARG A 261 -6.90 -16.05 -20.72
C ARG A 261 -7.91 -17.17 -20.58
#